data_AF-A0A950IPP6-F1
#
_entry.id   AF-A0A950IPP6-F1
#
_cell.length_a   1.000
_cell.length_b   1.000
_cell.length_c   1.000
_cell.angle_alpha   90.00
_cell.angle_beta   90.00
_cell.angle_gamma   90.00
#
_symmetry.space_group_name_H-M   'P 1'
#
loop_
_entity.id
_entity.type
_entity.pdbx_description
1 polymer ?
#
loop_
_entity_poly.entity_id
_entity_poly.type
_entity_poly.pdbx_seq_one_letter_code
_entity_poly.pdbx_strand_id
1 'polypeptide(L)'
;MRFPLWSIRMAGVALAMFTLPLLGQQTGGTPASPAQNQDQPPTPQLKLSPEKQLRNFEPAIDEEYTLGAGDEISLDFPGRPELSRKYIVGPDGRITLPIAGPLTIANLTRAQAAKAIVDALSSDYNNLTVTVNVEKYGSNRVTVLGNVKTPGVFYFDSAPTLLDAISRGGLQSTPSNKDGLPDRVMIYRGNDQVMEVNLRTLLRSGSAMADVRLRRNDIVFVPSQADQFVTVLGEVRNPGAIPLTNESTLPSVIAQAGGLGESAGSSPNVTIIEPSANTSRVIPWKQLMTPGGVTEVSLKAGDVIVIPKSGFGKVAFALQRISPMTSLLSLGLAVAALH
;
A
#
# COMPACT_ATOMS: atom_id res chain seq x y z
N MET A 1 -42.76 63.53 27.57
CA MET A 1 -43.70 64.40 26.81
C MET A 1 -44.59 63.49 25.97
N ARG A 2 -45.90 63.52 26.26
CA ARG A 2 -46.97 62.74 25.60
C ARG A 2 -47.55 63.57 24.46
N PHE A 3 -48.04 62.97 23.37
CA PHE A 3 -49.17 63.38 22.49
C PHE A 3 -49.23 62.47 21.23
N PRO A 4 -50.38 62.33 20.52
CA PRO A 4 -51.27 61.17 20.68
C PRO A 4 -51.69 60.46 19.36
N LEU A 5 -52.56 59.45 19.48
CA LEU A 5 -53.35 58.83 18.40
C LEU A 5 -54.42 59.78 17.83
N TRP A 6 -54.73 59.63 16.53
CA TRP A 6 -56.10 59.79 15.99
C TRP A 6 -56.31 58.96 14.70
N SER A 7 -57.51 58.39 14.59
CA SER A 7 -58.10 57.58 13.52
C SER A 7 -59.02 58.42 12.61
N ILE A 8 -59.31 57.96 11.38
CA ILE A 8 -60.52 58.15 10.53
C ILE A 8 -60.23 57.37 9.21
N ARG A 9 -60.89 56.26 8.82
CA ARG A 9 -62.26 55.94 8.36
C ARG A 9 -62.57 56.21 6.86
N MET A 10 -63.17 55.17 6.24
CA MET A 10 -64.06 55.11 5.04
C MET A 10 -63.40 55.10 3.65
N ALA A 11 -63.91 54.45 2.58
CA ALA A 11 -65.00 53.46 2.35
C ALA A 11 -65.01 53.07 0.85
N GLY A 12 -65.52 51.86 0.52
CA GLY A 12 -66.20 51.50 -0.76
C GLY A 12 -65.29 51.17 -1.97
N VAL A 13 -65.64 50.34 -2.96
CA VAL A 13 -66.90 49.71 -3.44
C VAL A 13 -66.56 48.53 -4.41
N ALA A 14 -67.40 47.47 -4.36
CA ALA A 14 -67.91 46.50 -5.38
C ALA A 14 -67.24 46.34 -6.79
N LEU A 15 -67.43 45.29 -7.61
CA LEU A 15 -67.97 43.90 -7.65
C LEU A 15 -68.07 43.57 -9.17
N ALA A 16 -67.64 42.39 -9.64
CA ALA A 16 -68.17 41.62 -10.81
C ALA A 16 -67.12 40.56 -11.23
N MET A 17 -67.26 39.23 -11.07
CA MET A 17 -68.18 38.18 -11.59
C MET A 17 -67.94 37.68 -13.04
N PHE A 18 -67.94 36.34 -13.15
CA PHE A 18 -68.01 35.43 -14.33
C PHE A 18 -66.68 35.20 -15.11
N THR A 19 -66.17 33.99 -15.41
CA THR A 19 -66.77 32.69 -15.83
C THR A 19 -65.85 31.47 -15.51
N LEU A 20 -66.43 30.30 -15.15
CA LEU A 20 -65.88 28.91 -15.23
C LEU A 20 -66.31 28.27 -16.59
N PRO A 21 -65.82 27.09 -17.11
CA PRO A 21 -65.33 25.92 -16.36
C PRO A 21 -64.25 24.97 -17.02
N LEU A 22 -63.87 23.96 -16.23
CA LEU A 22 -63.68 22.52 -16.53
C LEU A 22 -62.41 21.90 -17.19
N LEU A 23 -61.85 20.98 -16.39
CA LEU A 23 -61.36 19.61 -16.66
C LEU A 23 -59.92 19.38 -17.21
N GLY A 24 -59.04 18.96 -16.30
CA GLY A 24 -57.78 18.28 -16.57
C GLY A 24 -57.14 17.81 -15.26
N GLN A 25 -56.85 16.51 -15.16
CA GLN A 25 -56.63 15.75 -13.93
C GLN A 25 -55.31 16.04 -13.19
N GLN A 26 -55.35 15.70 -11.89
CA GLN A 26 -54.29 15.70 -10.89
C GLN A 26 -53.01 14.95 -11.30
N THR A 27 -51.84 15.50 -10.94
CA THR A 27 -50.82 14.81 -10.12
C THR A 27 -49.91 15.85 -9.47
N GLY A 28 -49.63 15.71 -8.18
CA GLY A 28 -48.87 16.67 -7.38
C GLY A 28 -47.47 16.95 -7.93
N GLY A 29 -47.14 18.23 -8.06
CA GLY A 29 -45.80 18.72 -8.35
C GLY A 29 -45.45 19.79 -7.34
N THR A 30 -44.66 19.41 -6.33
CA THR A 30 -43.90 20.34 -5.49
C THR A 30 -43.03 21.22 -6.42
N PRO A 31 -42.92 22.53 -6.19
CA PRO A 31 -42.16 23.41 -7.08
C PRO A 31 -40.69 23.00 -7.11
N ALA A 32 -40.16 22.89 -8.33
CA ALA A 32 -38.76 22.63 -8.61
C ALA A 32 -37.90 23.76 -8.01
N SER A 33 -37.15 23.44 -6.95
CA SER A 33 -35.95 24.18 -6.59
C SER A 33 -34.87 23.93 -7.65
N PRO A 34 -34.12 24.95 -8.06
CA PRO A 34 -33.05 24.79 -9.05
C PRO A 34 -31.97 23.86 -8.48
N ALA A 35 -31.70 22.76 -9.18
CA ALA A 35 -30.56 21.90 -8.93
C ALA A 35 -29.28 22.71 -9.19
N GLN A 36 -28.70 23.26 -8.13
CA GLN A 36 -27.30 23.67 -8.14
C GLN A 36 -26.47 22.38 -8.19
N ASN A 37 -25.96 22.08 -9.38
CA ASN A 37 -24.78 21.24 -9.55
C ASN A 37 -23.67 21.83 -8.69
N GLN A 38 -23.49 21.29 -7.49
CA GLN A 38 -22.26 21.47 -6.74
C GLN A 38 -21.26 20.46 -7.29
N ASP A 39 -20.53 20.88 -8.32
CA ASP A 39 -19.17 20.39 -8.57
C ASP A 39 -18.33 20.79 -7.34
N GLN A 40 -18.45 20.04 -6.25
CA GLN A 40 -17.43 20.04 -5.22
C GLN A 40 -16.23 19.30 -5.82
N PRO A 41 -15.05 19.95 -5.95
CA PRO A 41 -13.83 19.23 -6.28
C PRO A 41 -13.68 18.11 -5.26
N PRO A 42 -13.24 16.91 -5.64
CA PRO A 42 -12.95 15.86 -4.67
C PRO A 42 -12.00 16.47 -3.64
N THR A 43 -12.46 16.52 -2.39
CA THR A 43 -11.67 17.05 -1.27
C THR A 43 -10.30 16.39 -1.35
N PRO A 44 -9.20 17.16 -1.51
CA PRO A 44 -7.88 16.58 -1.53
C PRO A 44 -7.69 15.88 -0.19
N GLN A 45 -7.77 14.55 -0.18
CA GLN A 45 -7.24 13.80 0.95
C GLN A 45 -5.76 14.14 0.95
N LEU A 46 -5.36 14.97 1.91
CA LEU A 46 -3.95 15.24 2.18
C LEU A 46 -3.30 13.87 2.42
N LYS A 47 -2.65 13.34 1.38
CA LYS A 47 -1.61 12.33 1.53
C LYS A 47 -0.69 12.91 2.60
N LEU A 48 -0.62 12.24 3.76
CA LEU A 48 0.23 12.67 4.85
C LEU A 48 1.59 13.05 4.27
N SER A 49 2.07 14.25 4.56
CA SER A 49 3.39 14.68 4.09
C SER A 49 4.42 13.62 4.49
N PRO A 50 5.39 13.28 3.62
CA PRO A 50 6.44 12.29 3.94
C PRO A 50 7.10 12.55 5.30
N GLU A 51 7.23 13.81 5.69
CA GLU A 51 7.75 14.25 7.00
C GLU A 51 6.87 13.87 8.20
N LYS A 52 5.54 13.91 8.06
CA LYS A 52 4.61 13.44 9.11
C LYS A 52 4.54 11.92 9.17
N GLN A 53 4.73 11.24 8.04
CA GLN A 53 4.86 9.79 8.02
C GLN A 53 6.13 9.38 8.76
N LEU A 54 7.28 9.97 8.43
CA LEU A 54 8.57 9.74 9.09
C LEU A 54 8.50 9.97 10.61
N ARG A 55 7.84 11.03 11.09
CA ARG A 55 7.63 11.27 12.53
C ARG A 55 6.81 10.21 13.27
N ASN A 56 5.90 9.51 12.59
CA ASN A 56 5.19 8.37 13.20
C ASN A 56 6.06 7.10 13.27
N PHE A 57 7.18 7.08 12.53
CA PHE A 57 8.18 6.02 12.50
C PHE A 57 9.46 6.36 13.28
N GLU A 58 9.65 7.62 13.70
CA GLU A 58 10.66 7.99 14.69
C GLU A 58 10.29 7.33 16.03
N PRO A 59 11.13 6.42 16.56
CA PRO A 59 10.86 5.76 17.82
C PRO A 59 11.01 6.75 18.99
N ALA A 60 10.21 6.57 20.04
CA ALA A 60 10.57 7.13 21.34
C ALA A 60 11.92 6.51 21.76
N ILE A 61 12.83 7.35 22.24
CA ILE A 61 14.26 7.01 22.35
C ILE A 61 14.51 5.84 23.32
N ASP A 62 13.55 5.51 24.21
CA ASP A 62 13.66 4.44 25.22
C ASP A 62 12.34 3.64 25.41
N GLU A 63 11.80 2.99 24.36
CA GLU A 63 10.72 2.01 24.57
C GLU A 63 11.27 0.75 25.25
N GLU A 64 11.17 0.70 26.58
CA GLU A 64 11.50 -0.50 27.37
C GLU A 64 10.57 -1.66 27.00
N TYR A 65 11.12 -2.87 26.95
CA TYR A 65 10.36 -4.08 26.66
C TYR A 65 9.16 -4.24 27.61
N THR A 66 7.98 -4.44 27.03
CA THR A 66 6.76 -4.75 27.77
C THR A 66 6.32 -6.18 27.52
N LEU A 67 5.89 -6.86 28.58
CA LEU A 67 5.40 -8.23 28.52
C LEU A 67 4.18 -8.33 27.60
N GLY A 68 4.05 -9.45 26.90
CA GLY A 68 2.91 -9.70 26.02
C GLY A 68 2.52 -11.16 25.94
N ALA A 69 1.39 -11.41 25.28
CA ALA A 69 0.88 -12.76 25.07
C ALA A 69 1.92 -13.67 24.41
N GLY A 70 2.09 -14.87 24.97
CA GLY A 70 3.05 -15.87 24.52
C GLY A 70 4.43 -15.78 25.15
N ASP A 71 4.73 -14.76 25.97
CA ASP A 71 5.97 -14.72 26.74
C ASP A 71 5.99 -15.81 27.82
N GLU A 72 7.15 -16.44 28.01
CA GLU A 72 7.43 -17.30 29.15
C GLU A 72 8.26 -16.50 30.16
N ILE A 73 7.74 -16.35 31.37
CA ILE A 73 8.39 -15.65 32.46
C ILE A 73 8.67 -16.59 33.62
N SER A 74 9.75 -16.34 34.34
CA SER A 74 10.02 -16.94 35.65
C SER A 74 9.86 -15.86 36.72
N LEU A 75 9.13 -16.22 37.78
CA LEU A 75 9.01 -15.40 38.97
C LEU A 75 9.95 -15.96 40.01
N ASP A 76 10.91 -15.18 40.45
CA ASP A 76 11.84 -15.56 41.50
C ASP A 76 11.53 -14.78 42.78
N PHE A 77 11.25 -15.51 43.85
CA PHE A 77 10.99 -14.95 45.18
C PHE A 77 12.17 -15.27 46.11
N PRO A 78 13.07 -14.29 46.36
CA PRO A 78 14.21 -14.51 47.27
C PRO A 78 13.75 -15.00 48.64
N GLY A 79 14.36 -16.10 49.11
CA GLY A 79 14.02 -16.73 50.39
C GLY A 79 12.73 -17.56 50.39
N ARG A 80 12.04 -17.70 49.24
CA ARG A 80 10.80 -18.48 49.08
C ARG A 80 10.80 -19.27 47.76
N PRO A 81 11.71 -20.23 47.57
CA PRO A 81 11.81 -21.01 46.32
C PRO A 81 10.53 -21.81 46.00
N GLU A 82 9.68 -22.08 46.99
CA GLU A 82 8.40 -22.76 46.81
C GLU A 82 7.37 -21.95 45.97
N LEU A 83 7.53 -20.62 45.95
CA LEU A 83 6.72 -19.71 45.13
C LEU A 83 7.31 -19.48 43.74
N SER A 84 8.61 -19.75 43.57
CA SER A 84 9.30 -19.52 42.31
C SER A 84 8.84 -20.51 41.24
N ARG A 85 8.20 -20.01 40.19
CA ARG A 85 7.60 -20.81 39.12
C ARG A 85 7.63 -20.09 37.78
N LYS A 86 7.52 -20.88 36.72
CA LYS A 86 7.36 -20.39 35.35
C LYS A 86 5.90 -20.18 35.02
N TYR A 87 5.62 -19.09 34.31
CA TYR A 87 4.29 -18.73 33.83
C TYR A 87 4.37 -18.40 32.34
N ILE A 88 3.29 -18.73 31.63
CA ILE A 88 3.11 -18.32 30.24
C ILE A 88 2.03 -17.25 30.23
N VAL A 89 2.31 -16.13 29.58
CA VAL A 89 1.33 -15.06 29.41
C VAL A 89 0.26 -15.52 28.42
N GLY A 90 -0.97 -15.61 28.88
CA GLY A 90 -2.11 -16.03 28.07
C GLY A 90 -2.41 -15.08 26.91
N PRO A 91 -3.22 -15.51 25.92
CA PRO A 91 -3.68 -14.65 24.82
C PRO A 91 -4.45 -13.41 25.29
N ASP A 92 -5.07 -13.49 26.47
CA ASP A 92 -5.77 -12.39 27.15
C ASP A 92 -4.81 -11.46 27.92
N GLY A 93 -3.50 -11.72 27.87
CA GLY A 93 -2.48 -10.91 28.54
C GLY A 93 -2.34 -11.16 30.04
N ARG A 94 -2.87 -12.29 30.54
CA ARG A 94 -2.89 -12.62 31.96
C ARG A 94 -2.02 -13.81 32.32
N ILE A 95 -1.65 -13.88 33.60
CA ILE A 95 -1.08 -15.06 34.24
C ILE A 95 -1.96 -15.45 35.42
N THR A 96 -2.02 -16.73 35.75
CA THR A 96 -2.79 -17.22 36.90
C THR A 96 -1.85 -17.48 38.06
N LEU A 97 -1.88 -16.61 39.06
CA LEU A 97 -1.10 -16.77 40.28
C LEU A 97 -1.82 -17.69 41.27
N PRO A 98 -1.09 -18.51 42.05
CA PRO A 98 -1.67 -19.22 43.18
C PRO A 98 -2.27 -18.22 44.17
N ILE A 99 -3.45 -18.53 44.71
CA ILE A 99 -4.17 -17.74 45.72
C ILE A 99 -4.76 -16.42 45.17
N ALA A 100 -3.96 -15.59 44.49
CA ALA A 100 -4.40 -14.32 43.91
C ALA A 100 -5.22 -14.45 42.62
N GLY A 101 -5.14 -15.59 41.92
CA GLY A 101 -5.90 -15.84 40.70
C GLY A 101 -5.34 -15.10 39.47
N PRO A 102 -6.19 -14.79 38.46
CA PRO A 102 -5.74 -14.19 37.20
C PRO A 102 -5.31 -12.73 37.36
N LEU A 103 -4.06 -12.43 37.01
CA LEU A 103 -3.45 -11.10 37.04
C LEU A 103 -3.08 -10.66 35.62
N THR A 104 -3.43 -9.42 35.26
CA THR A 104 -3.07 -8.83 33.97
C THR A 104 -1.65 -8.28 34.02
N ILE A 105 -0.79 -8.78 33.14
CA ILE A 105 0.62 -8.37 33.07
C ILE A 105 1.05 -7.89 31.67
N ALA A 106 0.21 -8.06 30.65
CA ALA A 106 0.49 -7.54 29.32
C ALA A 106 0.64 -6.00 29.32
N ASN A 107 1.54 -5.51 28.46
CA ASN A 107 1.93 -4.11 28.32
C ASN A 107 2.62 -3.50 29.56
N LEU A 108 2.94 -4.31 30.58
CA LEU A 108 3.74 -3.87 31.72
C LEU A 108 5.22 -4.15 31.46
N THR A 109 6.09 -3.25 31.95
CA THR A 109 7.53 -3.55 32.05
C THR A 109 7.77 -4.61 33.14
N ARG A 110 8.95 -5.22 33.16
CA ARG A 110 9.34 -6.21 34.19
C ARG A 110 9.18 -5.65 35.61
N ALA A 111 9.58 -4.39 35.81
CA ALA A 111 9.46 -3.71 37.10
C ALA A 111 8.00 -3.44 37.50
N GLN A 112 7.17 -3.02 36.53
CA GLN A 112 5.74 -2.80 36.77
C GLN A 112 5.00 -4.12 37.05
N ALA A 113 5.33 -5.18 36.33
CA ALA A 113 4.79 -6.51 36.56
C ALA A 113 5.20 -7.05 37.95
N ALA A 114 6.46 -6.89 38.34
CA ALA A 114 6.94 -7.26 39.68
C ALA A 114 6.12 -6.58 40.77
N LYS A 115 5.89 -5.27 40.64
CA LYS A 115 5.04 -4.52 41.57
C LYS A 115 3.60 -5.06 41.60
N ALA A 116 2.98 -5.26 40.45
CA ALA A 116 1.61 -5.76 40.36
C ALA A 116 1.45 -7.15 40.99
N ILE A 117 2.46 -8.02 40.86
CA ILE A 117 2.48 -9.36 41.48
C ILE A 117 2.60 -9.25 43.00
N VAL A 118 3.47 -8.38 43.51
CA VAL A 118 3.58 -8.14 44.96
C VAL A 118 2.27 -7.59 45.53
N ASP A 119 1.66 -6.61 44.86
CA ASP A 119 0.39 -6.03 45.28
C ASP A 119 -0.72 -7.10 45.31
N ALA A 120 -0.78 -7.99 44.32
CA ALA A 120 -1.76 -9.07 44.25
C ALA A 120 -1.57 -10.15 45.34
N LEU A 121 -0.34 -10.39 45.78
CA LEU A 121 -0.01 -11.40 46.79
C LEU A 121 0.10 -10.82 48.22
N SER A 122 -0.04 -9.51 48.37
CA SER A 122 0.13 -8.80 49.66
C SER A 122 -0.88 -9.19 50.73
N SER A 123 -2.06 -9.68 50.34
CA SER A 123 -3.09 -10.16 51.28
C SER A 123 -2.65 -11.40 52.05
N ASP A 124 -1.81 -12.23 51.44
CA ASP A 124 -1.41 -13.54 51.99
C ASP A 124 0.07 -13.56 52.43
N TYR A 125 0.90 -12.67 51.87
CA TYR A 125 2.33 -12.62 52.14
C TYR A 125 2.80 -11.22 52.53
N ASN A 126 3.40 -11.11 53.71
CA ASN A 126 4.07 -9.89 54.17
C ASN A 126 5.54 -9.84 53.70
N ASN A 127 6.04 -8.65 53.37
CA ASN A 127 7.42 -8.39 52.94
C ASN A 127 7.89 -9.28 51.79
N LEU A 128 7.05 -9.41 50.75
CA LEU A 128 7.35 -10.18 49.57
C LEU A 128 8.12 -9.33 48.54
N THR A 129 9.21 -9.88 48.00
CA THR A 129 9.95 -9.31 46.88
C THR A 129 9.95 -10.33 45.74
N VAL A 130 9.77 -9.85 44.50
CA VAL A 130 9.78 -10.70 43.31
C VAL A 130 10.67 -10.10 42.24
N THR A 131 11.40 -10.97 41.55
CA THR A 131 12.12 -10.66 40.32
C THR A 131 11.41 -11.34 39.16
N VAL A 132 11.10 -10.58 38.11
CA VAL A 132 10.46 -11.10 36.89
C VAL A 132 11.52 -11.22 35.80
N ASN A 133 11.82 -12.45 35.40
CA ASN A 133 12.71 -12.74 34.28
C ASN A 133 11.90 -13.24 33.08
N VAL A 134 12.34 -12.89 31.87
CA VAL A 134 11.75 -13.40 30.62
C VAL A 134 12.64 -14.53 30.12
N GLU A 135 12.14 -15.75 30.20
CA GLU A 135 12.81 -16.97 29.74
C GLU A 135 12.72 -17.09 28.21
N LYS A 136 11.55 -16.74 27.67
CA LYS A 136 11.28 -16.80 26.23
C LYS A 136 10.40 -15.65 25.79
N TYR A 137 10.90 -14.89 24.82
CA TYR A 137 10.17 -13.79 24.18
C TYR A 137 9.25 -14.36 23.09
N GLY A 138 7.96 -14.49 23.40
CA GLY A 138 6.95 -15.01 22.46
C GLY A 138 6.08 -13.92 21.85
N SER A 139 6.04 -12.75 22.48
CA SER A 139 5.17 -11.66 22.09
C SER A 139 5.84 -10.70 21.11
N ASN A 140 7.13 -10.39 21.30
CA ASN A 140 7.88 -9.50 20.43
C ASN A 140 8.40 -10.25 19.19
N ARG A 141 7.62 -10.17 18.12
CA ARG A 141 7.88 -10.85 16.86
C ARG A 141 7.75 -9.91 15.68
N VAL A 142 8.52 -10.19 14.63
CA VAL A 142 8.44 -9.54 13.32
C VAL A 142 8.29 -10.65 12.27
N THR A 143 7.46 -10.43 11.27
CA THR A 143 7.32 -11.37 10.14
C THR A 143 8.16 -10.89 8.99
N VAL A 144 9.02 -11.73 8.42
CA VAL A 144 9.83 -11.40 7.24
C VAL A 144 9.38 -12.29 6.07
N LEU A 145 9.01 -11.66 4.95
CA LEU A 145 8.44 -12.31 3.77
C LEU A 145 9.10 -11.79 2.48
N GLY A 146 8.85 -12.51 1.38
CA GLY A 146 9.30 -12.12 0.04
C GLY A 146 10.61 -12.79 -0.38
N ASN A 147 11.47 -12.08 -1.10
CA ASN A 147 12.73 -12.59 -1.65
C ASN A 147 13.84 -12.68 -0.59
N VAL A 148 13.62 -13.57 0.38
CA VAL A 148 14.53 -13.89 1.48
C VAL A 148 14.84 -15.39 1.48
N LYS A 149 15.96 -15.79 2.11
CA LYS A 149 16.36 -17.20 2.22
C LYS A 149 15.41 -17.99 3.12
N THR A 150 15.03 -17.38 4.23
CA THR A 150 14.22 -17.99 5.29
C THR A 150 13.03 -17.08 5.61
N PRO A 151 11.92 -17.18 4.86
CA PRO A 151 10.71 -16.45 5.20
C PRO A 151 10.07 -17.03 6.48
N GLY A 152 9.51 -16.17 7.32
CA GLY A 152 8.86 -16.61 8.55
C GLY A 152 8.78 -15.56 9.65
N VAL A 153 8.34 -16.01 10.82
CA VAL A 153 8.21 -15.19 12.04
C VAL A 153 9.49 -15.30 12.87
N PHE A 154 10.07 -14.15 13.21
CA PHE A 154 11.27 -14.05 14.04
C PHE A 154 10.96 -13.37 15.37
N TYR A 155 11.48 -13.90 16.45
CA TYR A 155 11.27 -13.43 17.82
C TYR A 155 12.49 -12.68 18.34
N PHE A 156 12.28 -11.55 19.02
CA PHE A 156 13.35 -10.69 19.48
C PHE A 156 13.19 -10.38 20.98
N ASP A 157 14.32 -10.28 21.67
CA ASP A 157 14.41 -9.92 23.08
C ASP A 157 14.13 -8.42 23.32
N SER A 158 14.40 -7.59 22.32
CA SER A 158 14.25 -6.15 22.32
C SER A 158 13.64 -5.67 21.00
N ALA A 159 13.28 -4.38 20.91
CA ALA A 159 12.78 -3.80 19.67
C ALA A 159 13.86 -3.90 18.57
N PRO A 160 13.68 -4.77 17.55
CA PRO A 160 14.73 -5.03 16.58
C PRO A 160 14.77 -3.94 15.51
N THR A 161 15.89 -3.83 14.81
CA THR A 161 15.95 -2.97 13.63
C THR A 161 15.55 -3.71 12.35
N LEU A 162 15.36 -2.96 11.26
CA LEU A 162 15.12 -3.51 9.93
C LEU A 162 16.28 -4.41 9.50
N LEU A 163 17.51 -3.99 9.74
CA LEU A 163 18.68 -4.81 9.42
C LEU A 163 18.74 -6.09 10.26
N ASP A 164 18.38 -6.04 11.55
CA ASP A 164 18.30 -7.25 12.38
C ASP A 164 17.31 -8.26 11.79
N ALA A 165 16.12 -7.81 11.39
CA ALA A 165 15.11 -8.66 10.78
C ALA A 165 15.57 -9.25 9.44
N ILE A 166 16.14 -8.42 8.56
CA ILE A 166 16.64 -8.87 7.25
C ILE A 166 17.82 -9.83 7.42
N SER A 167 18.70 -9.61 8.40
CA SER A 167 19.85 -10.49 8.65
C SER A 167 19.43 -11.90 9.04
N ARG A 168 18.36 -12.04 9.84
CA ARG A 168 17.79 -13.35 10.23
C ARG A 168 17.02 -14.02 9.10
N GLY A 169 16.28 -13.24 8.31
CA GLY A 169 15.60 -13.74 7.11
C GLY A 169 16.57 -14.14 5.99
N GLY A 170 17.70 -13.44 5.89
CA GLY A 170 18.71 -13.59 4.84
C GLY A 170 18.22 -13.10 3.47
N LEU A 171 19.08 -12.40 2.71
CA LEU A 171 18.73 -11.97 1.35
C LEU A 171 18.99 -13.07 0.33
N GLN A 172 18.06 -13.24 -0.62
CA GLN A 172 18.16 -14.23 -1.69
C GLN A 172 18.76 -13.59 -2.96
N SER A 173 19.95 -14.07 -3.37
CA SER A 173 20.55 -13.71 -4.65
C SER A 173 19.82 -14.37 -5.82
N THR A 174 19.74 -13.65 -6.94
CA THR A 174 19.20 -14.15 -8.21
C THR A 174 20.26 -14.01 -9.31
N PRO A 175 20.15 -14.71 -10.46
CA PRO A 175 21.09 -14.54 -11.56
C PRO A 175 21.19 -13.08 -12.05
N SER A 176 20.07 -12.36 -12.01
CA SER A 176 19.97 -10.94 -12.36
C SER A 176 20.43 -9.99 -11.25
N ASN A 177 20.48 -10.46 -10.00
CA ASN A 177 20.90 -9.68 -8.83
C ASN A 177 21.87 -10.47 -7.93
N LYS A 178 23.15 -10.41 -8.28
CA LYS A 178 24.21 -11.25 -7.67
C LYS A 178 24.38 -10.99 -6.17
N ASP A 179 24.21 -9.75 -5.72
CA ASP A 179 24.30 -9.38 -4.30
C ASP A 179 23.00 -9.67 -3.51
N GLY A 180 21.90 -10.02 -4.21
CA GLY A 180 20.59 -10.25 -3.60
C GLY A 180 19.98 -9.02 -2.93
N LEU A 181 20.57 -7.84 -3.11
CA LEU A 181 20.19 -6.64 -2.39
C LEU A 181 18.99 -5.97 -3.09
N PRO A 182 17.81 -5.89 -2.45
CA PRO A 182 16.70 -5.12 -2.98
C PRO A 182 17.01 -3.62 -2.87
N ASP A 183 16.49 -2.83 -3.81
CA ASP A 183 16.61 -1.37 -3.71
C ASP A 183 15.73 -0.83 -2.57
N ARG A 184 14.54 -1.40 -2.38
CA ARG A 184 13.55 -0.94 -1.41
C ARG A 184 12.92 -2.13 -0.68
N VAL A 185 12.58 -1.92 0.59
CA VAL A 185 11.90 -2.89 1.46
C VAL A 185 10.66 -2.22 2.02
N MET A 186 9.56 -2.98 2.11
CA MET A 186 8.30 -2.49 2.64
C MET A 186 8.11 -2.98 4.08
N ILE A 187 7.70 -2.09 4.97
CA ILE A 187 7.33 -2.40 6.35
C ILE A 187 5.85 -2.11 6.49
N TYR A 188 5.06 -3.13 6.77
CA TYR A 188 3.64 -3.01 7.10
C TYR A 188 3.47 -3.01 8.61
N ARG A 189 2.77 -2.00 9.12
CA ARG A 189 2.48 -1.83 10.54
C ARG A 189 0.97 -1.67 10.74
N GLY A 190 0.37 -2.60 11.47
CA GLY A 190 -1.09 -2.68 11.59
C GLY A 190 -1.75 -2.87 10.22
N ASN A 191 -2.91 -2.25 10.01
CA ASN A 191 -3.71 -2.50 8.81
C ASN A 191 -3.42 -1.53 7.64
N ASP A 192 -2.96 -0.31 7.90
CA ASP A 192 -2.93 0.75 6.88
C ASP A 192 -1.60 1.51 6.78
N GLN A 193 -0.61 1.20 7.63
CA GLN A 193 0.68 1.90 7.59
C GLN A 193 1.69 1.07 6.79
N VAL A 194 2.11 1.62 5.65
CA VAL A 194 3.19 1.07 4.83
C VAL A 194 4.31 2.09 4.78
N MET A 195 5.51 1.67 5.19
CA MET A 195 6.72 2.45 5.04
C MET A 195 7.66 1.78 4.07
N GLU A 196 8.19 2.57 3.15
CA GLU A 196 9.15 2.11 2.17
C GLU A 196 10.55 2.63 2.53
N VAL A 197 11.50 1.71 2.66
CA VAL A 197 12.88 2.01 3.05
C VAL A 197 13.82 1.66 1.91
N ASN A 198 14.65 2.61 1.49
CA ASN A 198 15.72 2.32 0.53
C ASN A 198 16.88 1.61 1.22
N LEU A 199 16.96 0.30 1.05
CA LEU A 199 17.94 -0.53 1.75
C LEU A 199 19.37 -0.26 1.27
N ARG A 200 19.55 0.03 -0.02
CA ARG A 200 20.87 0.31 -0.60
C ARG A 200 21.47 1.59 -0.02
N THR A 201 20.67 2.63 0.12
CA THR A 201 21.09 3.89 0.76
C THR A 201 21.37 3.70 2.24
N LEU A 202 20.51 2.94 2.94
CA LEU A 202 20.69 2.65 4.36
C LEU A 202 22.03 1.93 4.62
N LEU A 203 22.33 0.87 3.89
CA LEU A 203 23.60 0.14 4.01
C LEU A 203 24.82 0.98 3.63
N ARG A 204 24.72 1.83 2.60
CA ARG A 204 25.82 2.71 2.18
C ARG A 204 26.11 3.83 3.17
N SER A 205 25.07 4.33 3.85
CA SER A 205 25.25 5.40 4.84
C SER A 205 26.00 4.93 6.08
N GLY A 206 25.94 3.63 6.41
CA GLY A 206 26.59 3.04 7.59
C GLY A 206 26.10 3.60 8.93
N SER A 207 25.05 4.41 8.93
CA SER A 207 24.54 5.08 10.12
C SER A 207 23.51 4.21 10.82
N ALA A 208 23.85 3.71 12.01
CA ALA A 208 22.90 2.98 12.86
C ALA A 208 21.68 3.85 13.27
N MET A 209 21.83 5.18 13.26
CA MET A 209 20.73 6.12 13.54
C MET A 209 19.73 6.20 12.38
N ALA A 210 20.14 5.82 11.17
CA ALA A 210 19.27 5.76 10.00
C ALA A 210 18.53 4.41 9.89
N ASP A 211 18.87 3.43 10.74
CA ASP A 211 18.19 2.14 10.74
C ASP A 211 16.83 2.24 11.41
N VAL A 212 15.84 1.62 10.77
CA VAL A 212 14.46 1.71 11.21
C VAL A 212 14.23 0.73 12.36
N ARG A 213 13.76 1.22 13.51
CA ARG A 213 13.25 0.35 14.58
C ARG A 213 11.89 -0.21 14.23
N LEU A 214 11.78 -1.53 14.29
CA LEU A 214 10.55 -2.27 14.08
C LEU A 214 9.76 -2.40 15.39
N ARG A 215 8.45 -2.53 15.26
CA ARG A 215 7.52 -2.78 16.36
C ARG A 215 7.01 -4.21 16.30
N ARG A 216 6.47 -4.65 17.44
CA ARG A 216 5.79 -5.94 17.56
C ARG A 216 4.73 -6.08 16.47
N ASN A 217 4.73 -7.23 15.79
CA ASN A 217 3.85 -7.60 14.68
C ASN A 217 4.07 -6.80 13.38
N ASP A 218 5.17 -6.04 13.23
CA ASP A 218 5.52 -5.50 11.93
C ASP A 218 5.78 -6.64 10.92
N ILE A 219 5.42 -6.42 9.66
CA ILE A 219 5.70 -7.31 8.55
C ILE A 219 6.70 -6.62 7.63
N VAL A 220 7.90 -7.20 7.53
CA VAL A 220 8.94 -6.79 6.60
C VAL A 220 8.78 -7.61 5.32
N PHE A 221 8.51 -6.95 4.22
CA PHE A 221 8.37 -7.57 2.90
C PHE A 221 9.50 -7.14 1.98
N VAL A 222 10.30 -8.10 1.56
CA VAL A 222 11.39 -7.91 0.61
C VAL A 222 10.91 -8.24 -0.80
N PRO A 223 10.75 -7.26 -1.70
CA PRO A 223 10.30 -7.54 -3.06
C PRO A 223 11.33 -8.36 -3.84
N SER A 224 10.83 -9.22 -4.74
CA SER A 224 11.65 -9.93 -5.71
C SER A 224 12.02 -8.99 -6.87
N GLN A 225 13.32 -8.83 -7.12
CA GLN A 225 13.83 -8.12 -8.31
C GLN A 225 13.67 -8.98 -9.58
N ALA A 226 13.43 -10.30 -9.45
CA ALA A 226 13.30 -11.21 -10.58
C ALA A 226 11.99 -10.99 -11.36
N ASP A 227 10.97 -10.41 -10.72
CA ASP A 227 9.64 -10.21 -11.31
C ASP A 227 9.44 -8.81 -11.88
N GLN A 228 10.45 -7.93 -11.76
CA GLN A 228 10.44 -6.58 -12.32
C GLN A 228 11.23 -6.57 -13.62
N PHE A 229 10.62 -7.01 -14.71
CA PHE A 229 11.20 -6.87 -16.06
C PHE A 229 10.18 -6.27 -17.02
N VAL A 230 10.70 -5.63 -18.07
CA VAL A 230 9.93 -5.22 -19.23
C VAL A 230 10.44 -5.99 -20.44
N THR A 231 9.54 -6.31 -21.37
CA THR A 231 9.91 -7.05 -22.59
C THR A 231 10.11 -6.05 -23.72
N VAL A 232 11.32 -5.96 -24.27
CA VAL A 232 11.62 -5.10 -25.42
C VAL A 232 11.64 -5.94 -26.70
N LEU A 233 10.79 -5.58 -27.66
CA LEU A 233 10.60 -6.27 -28.92
C LEU A 233 10.78 -5.33 -30.11
N GLY A 234 11.10 -5.92 -31.27
CA GLY A 234 11.24 -5.20 -32.54
C GLY A 234 12.67 -4.74 -32.83
N GLU A 235 12.81 -3.57 -33.44
CA GLU A 235 14.09 -3.06 -33.95
C GLU A 235 14.96 -2.43 -32.86
N VAL A 236 15.48 -3.28 -32.00
CA VAL A 236 16.55 -2.99 -31.05
C VAL A 236 17.68 -3.99 -31.25
N ARG A 237 18.89 -3.66 -30.81
CA ARG A 237 20.05 -4.54 -31.03
C ARG A 237 19.96 -5.86 -30.29
N ASN A 238 19.44 -5.84 -29.05
CA ASN A 238 19.26 -7.02 -28.20
C ASN A 238 17.80 -7.09 -27.71
N PRO A 239 16.86 -7.61 -28.52
CA PRO A 239 15.49 -7.84 -28.08
C PRO A 239 15.43 -8.87 -26.95
N GLY A 240 14.53 -8.69 -25.98
CA GLY A 240 14.39 -9.61 -24.87
C GLY A 240 13.84 -8.97 -23.59
N ALA A 241 13.89 -9.73 -22.50
CA ALA A 241 13.51 -9.24 -21.17
C ALA A 241 14.64 -8.37 -20.59
N ILE A 242 14.31 -7.12 -20.26
CA ILE A 242 15.21 -6.16 -19.63
C ILE A 242 14.76 -5.97 -18.18
N PRO A 243 15.64 -6.17 -17.19
CA PRO A 243 15.34 -5.90 -15.79
C PRO A 243 14.93 -4.43 -15.60
N LEU A 244 13.84 -4.22 -14.89
CA LEU A 244 13.33 -2.92 -14.53
C LEU A 244 13.80 -2.58 -13.11
N THR A 245 14.47 -1.45 -12.97
CA THR A 245 14.82 -0.83 -11.69
C THR A 245 13.94 0.39 -11.45
N ASN A 246 13.91 0.91 -10.22
CA ASN A 246 13.12 2.12 -9.92
C ASN A 246 13.64 3.39 -10.62
N GLU A 247 14.89 3.38 -11.11
CA GLU A 247 15.48 4.46 -11.91
C GLU A 247 15.33 4.23 -13.42
N SER A 248 14.68 3.12 -13.82
CA SER A 248 14.53 2.77 -15.22
C SER A 248 13.51 3.68 -15.91
N THR A 249 14.01 4.42 -16.89
CA THR A 249 13.21 5.20 -17.83
C THR A 249 13.11 4.45 -19.16
N LEU A 250 12.12 4.81 -19.99
CA LEU A 250 12.00 4.22 -21.31
C LEU A 250 13.28 4.36 -22.17
N PRO A 251 13.97 5.53 -22.21
CA PRO A 251 15.26 5.64 -22.87
C PRO A 251 16.34 4.73 -22.27
N SER A 252 16.43 4.60 -20.94
CA SER A 252 17.46 3.76 -20.32
C SER A 252 17.23 2.28 -20.59
N VAL A 253 15.97 1.84 -20.62
CA VAL A 253 15.62 0.46 -20.99
C VAL A 253 16.00 0.15 -22.44
N ILE A 254 15.71 1.06 -23.38
CA ILE A 254 16.10 0.90 -24.78
C ILE A 254 17.63 0.91 -24.93
N ALA A 255 18.33 1.75 -24.16
CA ALA A 255 19.79 1.75 -24.12
C ALA A 255 20.36 0.42 -23.59
N GLN A 256 19.77 -0.16 -22.55
CA GLN A 256 20.14 -1.48 -22.02
C GLN A 256 19.88 -2.60 -23.04
N ALA A 257 18.84 -2.47 -23.88
CA ALA A 257 18.59 -3.34 -25.03
C ALA A 257 19.59 -3.13 -26.19
N GLY A 258 20.69 -2.39 -25.97
CA GLY A 258 21.73 -2.11 -26.96
C GLY A 258 21.41 -0.94 -27.90
N GLY A 259 20.35 -0.18 -27.61
CA GLY A 259 19.89 0.94 -28.43
C GLY A 259 18.99 0.54 -29.60
N LEU A 260 18.52 1.55 -30.33
CA LEU A 260 17.70 1.35 -31.53
C LEU A 260 18.49 0.61 -32.62
N GLY A 261 17.84 -0.34 -33.28
CA GLY A 261 18.37 -1.01 -34.46
C GLY A 261 18.45 -0.08 -35.65
N GLU A 262 19.35 -0.36 -36.60
CA GLU A 262 19.55 0.48 -37.79
C GLU A 262 18.28 0.59 -38.63
N SER A 263 17.47 -0.47 -38.65
CA SER A 263 16.20 -0.51 -39.38
C SER A 263 15.03 0.17 -38.65
N ALA A 264 15.20 0.65 -37.41
CA ALA A 264 14.18 1.44 -36.70
C ALA A 264 14.04 2.86 -37.27
N GLY A 265 15.07 3.35 -37.98
CA GLY A 265 15.17 4.72 -38.47
C GLY A 265 15.50 5.74 -37.38
N SER A 266 15.64 7.01 -37.75
CA SER A 266 16.14 8.06 -36.84
C SER A 266 15.13 8.55 -35.80
N SER A 267 13.84 8.22 -35.94
CA SER A 267 12.77 8.69 -35.03
C SER A 267 11.56 7.74 -35.05
N PRO A 268 11.71 6.50 -34.54
CA PRO A 268 10.60 5.55 -34.47
C PRO A 268 9.53 6.01 -33.46
N ASN A 269 8.30 5.53 -33.66
CA ASN A 269 7.24 5.62 -32.65
C ASN A 269 7.33 4.39 -31.75
N VAL A 270 7.69 4.59 -30.49
CA VAL A 270 7.80 3.51 -29.50
C VAL A 270 6.41 3.21 -28.96
N THR A 271 6.00 1.95 -29.02
CA THR A 271 4.71 1.52 -28.46
C THR A 271 4.95 0.81 -27.14
N ILE A 272 4.21 1.19 -26.10
CA ILE A 272 4.22 0.53 -24.81
C ILE A 272 2.86 -0.12 -24.65
N ILE A 273 2.84 -1.41 -24.40
CA ILE A 273 1.64 -2.20 -24.15
C ILE A 273 1.73 -2.59 -22.68
N GLU A 274 0.69 -2.25 -21.92
CA GLU A 274 0.51 -2.66 -20.52
C GLU A 274 -0.55 -3.79 -20.52
N PRO A 275 -0.14 -5.08 -20.51
CA PRO A 275 -1.09 -6.19 -20.66
C PRO A 275 -2.07 -6.27 -19.48
N SER A 276 -1.60 -5.92 -18.27
CA SER A 276 -2.39 -5.94 -17.03
C SER A 276 -3.55 -4.94 -17.04
N ALA A 277 -3.36 -3.78 -17.65
CA ALA A 277 -4.39 -2.75 -17.81
C ALA A 277 -5.13 -2.86 -19.17
N ASN A 278 -4.69 -3.75 -20.06
CA ASN A 278 -5.14 -3.84 -21.45
C ASN A 278 -5.09 -2.49 -22.19
N THR A 279 -4.05 -1.70 -21.94
CA THR A 279 -3.86 -0.39 -22.58
C THR A 279 -2.58 -0.35 -23.41
N SER A 280 -2.55 0.53 -24.41
CA SER A 280 -1.36 0.77 -25.24
C SER A 280 -1.14 2.26 -25.44
N ARG A 281 0.12 2.71 -25.32
CA ARG A 281 0.52 4.12 -25.50
C ARG A 281 1.59 4.19 -26.58
N VAL A 282 1.45 5.12 -27.51
CA VAL A 282 2.44 5.37 -28.55
C VAL A 282 3.16 6.66 -28.25
N ILE A 283 4.48 6.60 -28.14
CA ILE A 283 5.34 7.72 -27.77
C ILE A 283 6.41 7.92 -28.84
N PRO A 284 6.43 9.08 -29.53
CA PRO A 284 7.48 9.39 -30.49
C PRO A 284 8.85 9.47 -29.83
N TRP A 285 9.86 8.80 -30.39
CA TRP A 285 11.23 8.81 -29.86
C TRP A 285 11.79 10.23 -29.67
N LYS A 286 11.48 11.14 -30.58
CA LYS A 286 11.91 12.54 -30.51
C LYS A 286 11.42 13.26 -29.25
N GLN A 287 10.24 12.91 -28.74
CA GLN A 287 9.69 13.50 -27.51
C GLN A 287 10.41 13.00 -26.25
N LEU A 288 10.94 11.78 -26.29
CA LEU A 288 11.69 11.18 -25.19
C LEU A 288 13.12 11.74 -25.08
N MET A 289 13.69 12.22 -26.19
CA MET A 289 15.05 12.77 -26.23
C MET A 289 15.10 14.31 -26.09
N THR A 290 13.95 14.98 -25.97
CA THR A 290 13.89 16.44 -25.81
C THR A 290 14.03 16.81 -24.32
N PRO A 291 15.00 17.63 -23.90
CA PRO A 291 15.10 18.12 -22.53
C PRO A 291 13.81 18.85 -22.11
N GLY A 292 13.11 18.36 -21.09
CA GLY A 292 11.81 18.90 -20.65
C GLY A 292 10.58 18.36 -21.39
N GLY A 293 10.73 17.32 -22.23
CA GLY A 293 9.62 16.58 -22.85
C GLY A 293 8.86 15.67 -21.89
N VAL A 294 8.07 14.71 -22.42
CA VAL A 294 7.37 13.67 -21.63
C VAL A 294 8.42 12.74 -21.01
N THR A 295 9.01 13.18 -19.90
CA THR A 295 10.22 12.59 -19.31
C THR A 295 9.87 11.48 -18.32
N GLU A 296 8.64 11.47 -17.80
CA GLU A 296 8.16 10.51 -16.81
C GLU A 296 7.14 9.54 -17.40
N VAL A 297 7.59 8.73 -18.35
CA VAL A 297 6.85 7.52 -18.69
C VAL A 297 7.23 6.46 -17.66
N SER A 298 6.41 6.34 -16.61
CA SER A 298 6.58 5.30 -15.60
C SER A 298 6.28 3.95 -16.24
N LEU A 299 7.32 3.12 -16.34
CA LEU A 299 7.23 1.73 -16.78
C LEU A 299 6.84 0.86 -15.59
N LYS A 300 6.03 -0.17 -15.84
CA LYS A 300 5.66 -1.17 -14.85
C LYS A 300 6.25 -2.52 -15.23
N ALA A 301 6.46 -3.35 -14.22
CA ALA A 301 6.81 -4.75 -14.41
C ALA A 301 5.76 -5.44 -15.29
N GLY A 302 6.21 -6.15 -16.32
CA GLY A 302 5.37 -6.83 -17.30
C GLY A 302 5.00 -6.01 -18.54
N ASP A 303 5.38 -4.73 -18.63
CA ASP A 303 5.15 -3.93 -19.83
C ASP A 303 5.91 -4.49 -21.04
N VAL A 304 5.30 -4.40 -22.22
CA VAL A 304 5.90 -4.80 -23.50
C VAL A 304 6.16 -3.54 -24.34
N ILE A 305 7.43 -3.29 -24.62
CA ILE A 305 7.89 -2.16 -25.41
C ILE A 305 8.19 -2.66 -26.82
N VAL A 306 7.53 -2.10 -27.82
CA VAL A 306 7.66 -2.50 -29.22
C VAL A 306 8.22 -1.34 -30.04
N ILE A 307 9.34 -1.59 -30.72
CA ILE A 307 10.00 -0.65 -31.63
C ILE A 307 9.77 -1.14 -33.07
N PRO A 308 9.00 -0.42 -33.89
CA PRO A 308 8.72 -0.84 -35.26
C PRO A 308 9.92 -0.59 -36.20
N LYS A 309 9.97 -1.33 -37.32
CA LYS A 309 10.81 -1.00 -38.48
C LYS A 309 10.39 0.34 -39.10
N SER A 310 11.36 1.14 -39.49
CA SER A 310 11.15 2.38 -40.24
C SER A 310 10.42 2.08 -41.55
N GLY A 311 9.47 2.95 -41.92
CA GLY A 311 8.68 2.79 -43.15
C GLY A 311 7.51 1.80 -43.08
N PHE A 312 7.36 0.99 -42.02
CA PHE A 312 6.27 0.01 -41.88
C PHE A 312 5.08 0.46 -41.02
N GLY A 313 5.04 1.73 -40.62
CA GLY A 313 4.08 2.26 -39.63
C GLY A 313 2.59 2.30 -40.03
N LYS A 314 2.16 1.65 -41.13
CA LYS A 314 0.73 1.65 -41.55
C LYS A 314 0.15 0.32 -42.05
N VAL A 315 0.94 -0.72 -42.30
CA VAL A 315 0.41 -1.91 -43.02
C VAL A 315 0.24 -3.15 -42.13
N ALA A 316 1.06 -3.32 -41.07
CA ALA A 316 1.00 -4.53 -40.24
C ALA A 316 -0.16 -4.56 -39.22
N PHE A 317 -0.71 -3.39 -38.82
CA PHE A 317 -1.77 -3.31 -37.81
C PHE A 317 -3.20 -3.21 -38.37
N ALA A 318 -3.38 -3.18 -39.69
CA ALA A 318 -4.71 -3.14 -40.32
C ALA A 318 -5.39 -4.53 -40.44
N LEU A 319 -4.63 -5.63 -40.29
CA LEU A 319 -5.18 -6.99 -40.44
C LEU A 319 -5.95 -7.50 -39.21
N GLN A 320 -5.84 -6.84 -38.04
CA GLN A 320 -6.57 -7.24 -36.83
C GLN A 320 -7.89 -6.46 -36.62
N ARG A 321 -8.31 -5.65 -37.61
CA ARG A 321 -9.57 -4.89 -37.59
C ARG A 321 -10.57 -5.29 -38.69
N ILE A 322 -10.25 -6.31 -39.50
CA ILE A 322 -11.26 -6.97 -40.33
C ILE A 322 -12.06 -7.87 -39.39
N SER A 323 -13.20 -7.34 -38.95
CA SER A 323 -14.26 -8.04 -38.24
C SER A 323 -14.51 -9.46 -38.77
N PRO A 324 -14.95 -10.42 -37.93
CA PRO A 324 -15.56 -11.65 -38.41
C PRO A 324 -16.94 -11.31 -39.00
N MET A 325 -16.96 -10.80 -40.23
CA MET A 325 -18.18 -10.57 -41.01
C MET A 325 -17.99 -10.96 -42.48
N THR A 326 -17.13 -11.94 -42.74
CA THR A 326 -16.94 -12.56 -44.06
C THR A 326 -17.40 -14.02 -44.10
N SER A 327 -18.42 -14.37 -43.29
CA SER A 327 -19.11 -15.67 -43.37
C SER A 327 -20.61 -15.53 -43.63
N LEU A 328 -21.03 -14.54 -44.43
CA LEU A 328 -22.44 -14.38 -44.85
C LEU A 328 -22.60 -13.94 -46.32
N LEU A 329 -21.69 -14.34 -47.19
CA LEU A 329 -21.81 -14.13 -48.65
C LEU A 329 -21.25 -15.32 -49.44
N SER A 330 -21.76 -16.52 -49.14
CA SER A 330 -21.64 -17.68 -50.05
C SER A 330 -22.78 -18.69 -49.91
N LEU A 331 -23.99 -18.27 -49.51
CA LEU A 331 -25.20 -19.10 -49.65
C LEU A 331 -26.33 -18.29 -50.26
N GLY A 332 -26.32 -18.16 -51.59
CA GLY A 332 -27.37 -17.44 -52.31
C GLY A 332 -27.07 -17.27 -53.78
N LEU A 333 -26.75 -18.35 -54.49
CA LEU A 333 -26.88 -18.50 -55.96
C LEU A 333 -26.44 -19.92 -56.38
N ALA A 334 -27.35 -20.89 -56.26
CA ALA A 334 -27.46 -22.08 -57.13
C ALA A 334 -28.53 -23.08 -56.62
N VAL A 335 -29.77 -22.63 -56.42
CA VAL A 335 -30.97 -23.49 -56.54
C VAL A 335 -31.96 -22.74 -57.43
N ALA A 336 -31.62 -22.67 -58.71
CA ALA A 336 -32.50 -22.28 -59.80
C ALA A 336 -32.01 -22.99 -61.08
N ALA A 337 -31.97 -24.32 -61.01
CA ALA A 337 -31.83 -25.20 -62.16
C ALA A 337 -32.72 -26.43 -61.87
N LEU A 338 -34.02 -26.19 -61.90
CA LEU A 338 -35.05 -27.22 -61.98
C LEU A 338 -36.14 -26.67 -62.90
N HIS A 339 -35.91 -26.82 -64.20
CA HIS A 339 -36.86 -27.05 -65.29
C HIS A 339 -36.06 -27.76 -66.38
#